data_AF-A0A803M123-F1
#
_entry.id   AF-A0A803M123-F1
#
_cell.length_a   1.000
_cell.length_b   1.000
_cell.length_c   1.000
_cell.angle_alpha   90.00
_cell.angle_beta   90.00
_cell.angle_gamma   90.00
#
_symmetry.space_group_name_H-M   'P 1'
#
loop_
_entity.id
_entity.type
_entity.pdbx_description
1 polymer ?
#
loop_
_entity_poly.entity_id
_entity_poly.type
_entity_poly.pdbx_seq_one_letter_code
_entity_poly.pdbx_strand_id
1 'polypeptide(L)' 'MENMSLMPVELHQKLTDGEGGSYYAWNDVVFPFLGAGQVSGGKLIMKPRGFVVPHYSNCSKIGYVIQGM' A
#
# COMPACT_ATOMS: atom_id res chain seq x y z
N MET A 1 17.05 14.68 4.25
CA MET A 1 17.32 13.31 4.76
C MET A 1 17.79 13.34 6.21
N GLU A 2 18.61 14.32 6.59
CA GLU A 2 18.89 14.60 8.00
C GLU A 2 17.57 14.93 8.72
N ASN A 3 17.25 14.16 9.78
CA ASN A 3 16.07 14.27 10.67
C ASN A 3 14.83 13.38 10.37
N MET A 4 14.88 12.41 9.45
CA MET A 4 13.78 11.43 9.32
C MET A 4 13.98 10.21 10.23
N SER A 5 12.97 9.89 11.02
CA SER A 5 12.97 8.71 11.91
C SER A 5 12.81 7.41 11.11
N LEU A 6 13.72 6.46 11.33
CA LEU A 6 13.67 5.11 10.74
C LEU A 6 12.81 4.12 11.54
N MET A 7 12.03 4.61 12.51
CA MET A 7 11.16 3.74 13.29
C MET A 7 10.11 3.09 12.39
N PRO A 8 9.72 1.83 12.66
CA PRO A 8 8.66 1.16 11.91
C PRO A 8 7.38 2.00 11.94
N VAL A 9 6.83 2.28 10.77
CA VAL A 9 5.53 2.94 10.63
C VAL A 9 4.47 1.88 10.37
N GLU A 10 3.69 1.57 11.39
CA GLU A 10 2.57 0.61 11.27
C GLU A 10 1.31 1.26 10.68
N LEU A 11 1.26 2.59 10.63
CA LEU A 11 0.07 3.33 10.22
C LEU A 11 -0.10 3.30 8.70
N HIS A 12 -0.96 2.41 8.21
CA HIS A 12 -1.47 2.46 6.85
C HIS A 12 -2.88 3.06 6.83
N GLN A 13 -3.17 3.94 5.88
CA GLN A 13 -4.51 4.47 5.70
C GLN A 13 -5.35 3.44 4.94
N LYS A 14 -6.48 3.02 5.51
CA LYS A 14 -7.46 2.23 4.75
C LYS A 14 -8.11 3.14 3.71
N LEU A 15 -7.90 2.85 2.43
CA LEU A 15 -8.46 3.63 1.33
C LEU A 15 -9.81 3.08 0.88
N THR A 16 -9.94 1.75 0.84
CA THR A 16 -11.19 1.09 0.46
C THR A 16 -11.47 -0.08 1.37
N ASP A 17 -12.75 -0.32 1.63
CA ASP A 17 -13.26 -1.48 2.32
C ASP A 17 -14.48 -1.97 1.57
N GLY A 18 -14.47 -3.23 1.15
CA GLY A 18 -15.52 -3.82 0.35
C GLY A 18 -15.74 -5.28 0.71
N GLU A 19 -16.78 -5.85 0.11
CA GLU A 19 -17.13 -7.25 0.34
C GLU A 19 -15.95 -8.17 0.02
N GLY A 20 -15.31 -7.97 -1.14
CA GLY A 20 -14.18 -8.76 -1.62
C GLY A 20 -12.85 -8.53 -0.91
N GLY A 21 -12.72 -7.51 -0.06
CA GLY A 21 -11.44 -7.17 0.56
C GLY A 21 -11.25 -5.69 0.85
N SER A 22 -10.03 -5.31 1.17
CA SER A 22 -9.66 -3.94 1.52
C SER A 22 -8.31 -3.56 0.93
N TYR A 23 -8.15 -2.26 0.67
CA TYR A 23 -6.89 -1.69 0.20
C TYR A 23 -6.41 -0.62 1.17
N TYR A 24 -5.16 -0.72 1.57
CA TYR A 24 -4.47 0.23 2.43
C TYR A 24 -3.32 0.88 1.68
N ALA A 25 -2.98 2.11 2.02
CA ALA A 25 -1.85 2.81 1.45
C ALA A 25 -0.96 3.43 2.53
N TRP A 26 0.33 3.51 2.21
CA TRP A 26 1.28 4.39 2.86
C TRP A 26 1.58 5.55 1.92
N ASN A 27 1.58 6.76 2.46
CA ASN A 27 1.95 7.98 1.74
C ASN A 27 3.16 8.65 2.41
N ASP A 28 3.68 9.68 1.77
CA ASP A 28 4.80 10.50 2.22
C ASP A 28 4.48 11.35 3.46
N VAL A 29 3.20 11.59 3.77
CA VAL A 29 2.77 12.25 5.02
C VAL A 29 3.08 11.37 6.24
N VAL A 30 2.79 10.06 6.14
CA VAL A 30 3.01 9.13 7.25
C VAL A 30 4.42 8.50 7.20
N PHE A 31 4.98 8.32 5.99
CA PHE A 31 6.32 7.77 5.83
C PHE A 31 7.14 8.60 4.83
N PRO A 32 7.84 9.66 5.31
CA PRO A 32 8.53 10.62 4.44
C PRO A 32 9.62 10.03 3.54
N PHE A 33 10.17 8.85 3.88
CA PHE A 33 11.11 8.12 3.03
C PHE A 33 10.51 7.68 1.69
N LEU A 34 9.20 7.46 1.61
CA LEU A 34 8.53 7.15 0.35
C LEU A 34 8.63 8.31 -0.64
N GLY A 35 8.44 9.54 -0.14
CA GLY A 35 8.60 10.75 -0.95
C GLY A 35 10.03 10.92 -1.47
N ALA A 36 11.03 10.67 -0.62
CA ALA A 36 12.44 10.71 -1.02
C ALA A 36 12.79 9.66 -2.08
N GLY A 37 12.18 8.46 -2.00
CA GLY A 37 12.33 7.40 -3.00
C GLY A 37 11.46 7.57 -4.25
N GLN A 38 10.60 8.58 -4.30
CA GLN A 38 9.57 8.76 -5.34
C GLN A 38 8.70 7.52 -5.56
N VAL A 39 8.40 6.81 -4.47
CA VAL A 39 7.59 5.60 -4.46
C VAL A 39 6.39 5.79 -3.55
N SER A 40 5.39 4.92 -3.71
CA SER A 40 4.27 4.79 -2.78
C SER A 40 4.10 3.33 -2.38
N GLY A 41 3.46 3.09 -1.23
CA GLY A 41 3.22 1.76 -0.72
C GLY A 41 1.72 1.44 -0.69
N GLY A 42 1.37 0.18 -0.94
CA GLY A 42 0.02 -0.30 -0.80
C GLY A 42 -0.03 -1.72 -0.25
N LYS A 43 -1.07 -2.04 0.51
CA LYS A 43 -1.38 -3.39 1.00
C LYS A 43 -2.78 -3.76 0.57
N LEU A 44 -2.86 -4.79 -0.27
CA LEU A 44 -4.11 -5.34 -0.75
C LEU A 44 -4.44 -6.60 0.06
N ILE A 45 -5.62 -6.63 0.67
CA ILE A 45 -6.18 -7.81 1.33
C ILE A 45 -7.36 -8.28 0.50
N MET A 46 -7.30 -9.51 0.00
CA MET A 46 -8.42 -10.15 -0.69
C MET A 46 -9.01 -11.23 0.22
N LYS A 47 -10.33 -11.21 0.40
CA LYS A 47 -11.03 -12.31 1.06
C LYS A 47 -11.16 -13.49 0.08
N PRO A 48 -11.37 -14.72 0.56
CA PRO A 48 -11.67 -15.86 -0.31
C PRO A 48 -12.83 -15.52 -1.25
N ARG A 49 -12.67 -15.83 -2.54
CA ARG A 49 -13.62 -15.48 -3.63
C ARG A 49 -13.81 -13.97 -3.85
N GLY A 50 -13.01 -13.13 -3.21
CA GLY A 50 -12.93 -11.71 -3.46
C GLY A 50 -12.30 -11.44 -4.83
N PHE A 51 -12.72 -10.35 -5.44
CA PHE A 51 -12.22 -9.92 -6.74
C PHE A 51 -11.89 -8.43 -6.71
N VAL A 52 -10.69 -8.08 -7.17
CA VAL A 52 -10.31 -6.68 -7.37
C VAL A 52 -10.62 -6.32 -8.81
N VAL A 53 -11.44 -5.29 -8.98
CA VAL A 53 -11.78 -4.77 -10.31
C VAL A 53 -10.50 -4.28 -11.00
N PRO A 54 -10.30 -4.58 -12.30
CA PRO A 54 -9.13 -4.12 -13.04
C PRO A 54 -8.89 -2.61 -12.89
N HIS A 55 -7.64 -2.24 -12.61
CA HIS A 55 -7.22 -0.86 -12.40
C HIS A 55 -5.84 -0.64 -13.04
N TYR A 56 -5.64 0.53 -13.64
CA TYR A 56 -4.36 0.93 -14.26
C TYR A 56 -3.75 2.11 -13.50
N SER A 57 -2.48 2.39 -13.74
CA SER A 57 -1.81 3.54 -13.12
C SER A 57 -0.79 4.14 -14.07
N ASN A 58 -0.49 5.41 -13.86
CA ASN A 58 0.56 6.16 -14.55
C ASN A 58 1.99 5.82 -14.08
N CYS A 59 2.15 4.88 -13.14
CA CYS A 59 3.46 4.40 -12.69
C CYS A 59 3.53 2.88 -12.63
N SER A 60 4.74 2.37 -12.87
CA SER A 60 5.11 0.96 -12.74
C SER A 60 4.92 0.46 -11.31
N LYS A 61 4.55 -0.82 -11.15
CA LYS A 61 4.29 -1.46 -9.85
C LYS A 61 4.98 -2.80 -9.76
N ILE A 62 5.43 -3.13 -8.57
CA ILE A 62 5.91 -4.46 -8.20
C ILE A 62 4.98 -4.97 -7.11
N GLY A 63 4.40 -6.16 -7.33
CA GLY A 63 3.56 -6.83 -6.34
C GLY A 63 4.33 -7.97 -5.68
N TYR A 64 4.15 -8.13 -4.37
CA TYR A 64 4.68 -9.26 -3.61
C TYR A 64 3.56 -9.93 -2.83
N VAL A 65 3.34 -11.23 -3.08
CA VAL A 65 2.29 -12.00 -2.41
C VAL A 65 2.84 -12.50 -1.08
N ILE A 66 2.30 -11.97 0.02
CA ILE A 66 2.72 -12.33 1.38
C ILE A 66 1.95 -13.54 1.94
N GLN A 67 0.73 -13.80 1.46
CA GLN A 67 -0.14 -14.86 1.94
C GLN A 67 -1.24 -15.16 0.90
N GLY A 68 -1.67 -16.42 0.87
CA GLY A 68 -2.76 -16.91 0.03
C GLY A 68 -2.27 -17.63 -1.23
N MET A 69 -3.22 -18.22 -1.95
CA MET A 69 -3.06 -18.85 -3.27
C MET A 69 -4.34 -18.59 -4.07
#